data_AF-A0A7W8QN43-F1
#
_entry.id   AF-A0A7W8QN43-F1
#
_cell.length_a   1.000
_cell.length_b   1.000
_cell.length_c   1.000
_cell.angle_alpha   90.00
_cell.angle_beta   90.00
_cell.angle_gamma   90.00
#
_symmetry.space_group_name_H-M   'P 1'
#
loop_
_entity.id
_entity.type
_entity.pdbx_description
1 polymer ?
#
loop_
_entity_poly.entity_id
_entity_poly.type
_entity_poly.pdbx_seq_one_letter_code
_entity_poly.pdbx_strand_id
1 'polypeptide(L)'
;MSEVHGTGSSGGIEYYIRGYQHEGGRWAPTNSHRGRLLSWVAVGLILLGAAAAGLGIVLAAWWPIIAGGVLAVAGAVLCAVDDIFTDVVLDDPRRESEEPHTTPLHRIKKRDREIAEARLP
;
A
#
# COMPACT_ATOMS: atom_id res chain seq x y z
N MET A 1 18.79 -51.20 -16.39
CA MET A 1 17.93 -50.02 -16.61
C MET A 1 17.38 -49.63 -15.24
N SER A 2 18.18 -48.92 -14.45
CA SER A 2 17.84 -48.53 -13.09
C SER A 2 17.43 -47.06 -13.11
N GLU A 3 16.18 -46.83 -12.72
CA GLU A 3 15.56 -45.52 -12.56
C GLU A 3 16.26 -44.79 -11.40
N VAL A 4 16.93 -43.67 -11.71
CA VAL A 4 17.55 -42.81 -10.71
C VAL A 4 16.47 -41.86 -10.21
N HIS A 5 15.89 -42.20 -9.06
CA HIS A 5 14.98 -41.33 -8.33
C HIS A 5 15.81 -40.20 -7.72
N GLY A 6 15.89 -39.08 -8.43
CA GLY A 6 16.53 -37.86 -7.95
C GLY A 6 15.66 -37.19 -6.88
N THR A 7 15.92 -37.50 -5.62
CA THR A 7 15.45 -36.68 -4.49
C THR A 7 16.30 -35.41 -4.45
N GLY A 8 15.91 -34.45 -5.29
CA GLY A 8 16.49 -33.11 -5.34
C GLY A 8 16.13 -32.30 -4.10
N SER A 9 16.74 -32.65 -2.95
CA SER A 9 16.92 -31.71 -1.85
C SER A 9 17.93 -30.66 -2.30
N SER A 10 17.47 -29.75 -3.16
CA SER A 10 18.24 -28.56 -3.52
C SER A 10 18.09 -27.61 -2.36
N GLY A 11 19.17 -27.42 -1.59
CA GLY A 11 19.34 -26.30 -0.66
C GLY A 11 19.43 -24.97 -1.40
N GLY A 12 18.49 -24.71 -2.30
CA GLY A 12 18.35 -23.48 -3.04
C GLY A 12 17.82 -22.43 -2.09
N ILE A 13 18.63 -21.39 -1.88
CA ILE A 13 18.18 -20.20 -1.17
C ILE A 13 16.98 -19.65 -1.95
N GLU A 14 15.80 -19.74 -1.36
CA GLU A 14 14.57 -19.18 -1.90
C GLU A 14 14.75 -17.67 -2.01
N TYR A 15 14.84 -17.17 -3.25
CA TYR A 15 15.17 -15.77 -3.52
C TYR A 15 13.93 -14.91 -3.39
N TYR A 16 13.83 -14.22 -2.25
CA TYR A 16 12.79 -13.23 -2.01
C TYR A 16 13.21 -11.88 -2.59
N ILE A 17 12.46 -11.39 -3.58
CA ILE A 17 12.55 -9.98 -4.00
C ILE A 17 11.73 -9.15 -3.03
N ARG A 18 12.37 -8.17 -2.38
CA ARG A 18 11.65 -7.14 -1.65
C ARG A 18 11.05 -6.18 -2.68
N GLY A 19 9.72 -6.12 -2.77
CA GLY A 19 9.04 -5.09 -3.56
C GLY A 19 9.54 -3.70 -3.14
N TYR A 20 9.81 -2.82 -4.11
CA TYR A 20 10.32 -1.45 -3.91
C TYR A 20 9.29 -0.47 -3.35
N GLN A 21 8.30 -1.00 -2.66
CA GLN A 21 7.12 -0.30 -2.26
C GLN A 21 7.30 0.15 -0.81
N HIS A 22 7.89 1.34 -0.64
CA HIS A 22 7.73 2.09 0.61
C HIS A 22 6.34 2.75 0.57
N GLU A 23 5.33 1.90 0.59
CA GLU A 23 3.92 2.26 0.45
C GLU A 23 3.42 2.77 1.81
N GLY A 24 2.99 4.04 1.85
CA GLY A 24 2.55 4.73 3.07
C GLY A 24 3.08 6.16 3.23
N GLY A 25 3.96 6.62 2.33
CA GLY A 25 4.56 7.95 2.40
C GLY A 25 5.46 8.12 3.63
N ARG A 26 6.05 9.32 3.80
CA ARG A 26 7.05 9.59 4.87
C ARG A 26 6.50 9.48 6.31
N TRP A 27 5.22 9.19 6.48
CA TRP A 27 4.49 9.31 7.74
C TRP A 27 3.67 8.07 8.11
N ALA A 28 3.84 6.92 7.45
CA ALA A 28 3.22 5.65 7.85
C ALA A 28 4.21 4.80 8.68
N PRO A 29 4.10 4.77 10.02
CA PRO A 29 5.01 4.00 10.87
C PRO A 29 4.71 2.51 10.86
N THR A 30 3.47 2.12 10.49
CA THR A 30 2.98 0.74 10.50
C THR A 30 1.98 0.52 9.37
N ASN A 31 2.03 -0.67 8.75
CA ASN A 31 1.02 -1.14 7.81
C ASN A 31 -0.17 -1.74 8.58
N SER A 32 -0.87 -0.90 9.36
CA SER A 32 -2.04 -1.38 10.09
C SER A 32 -3.24 -1.40 9.16
N HIS A 33 -3.93 -2.54 9.06
CA HIS A 33 -5.14 -2.73 8.23
C HIS A 33 -6.26 -1.71 8.46
N ARG A 34 -6.20 -0.95 9.56
CA ARG A 34 -7.25 0.01 9.91
C ARG A 34 -7.05 1.37 9.26
N GLY A 35 -5.93 1.67 8.62
CA GLY A 35 -5.63 3.03 8.16
C GLY A 35 -5.33 4.00 9.32
N ARG A 36 -4.83 5.18 8.99
CA ARG A 36 -4.35 6.22 9.91
C ARG A 36 -5.55 6.93 10.55
N LEU A 37 -5.43 7.21 11.85
CA LEU A 37 -6.49 7.87 12.62
C LEU A 37 -6.93 9.21 11.99
N LEU A 38 -5.98 9.98 11.45
CA LEU A 38 -6.24 11.27 10.81
C LEU A 38 -7.13 11.12 9.55
N SER A 39 -6.92 10.07 8.76
CA SER A 39 -7.77 9.76 7.61
C SER A 39 -9.20 9.46 8.02
N TRP A 40 -9.40 8.73 9.14
CA TRP A 40 -10.73 8.51 9.69
C TRP A 40 -11.40 9.80 10.16
N VAL A 41 -10.63 10.72 10.74
CA VAL A 41 -11.15 12.05 11.10
C VAL A 41 -11.61 12.80 9.84
N ALA A 42 -10.81 12.79 8.77
CA ALA A 42 -11.17 13.41 7.50
C ALA A 42 -12.46 12.81 6.91
N VAL A 43 -12.56 11.48 6.86
CA VAL A 43 -13.76 10.75 6.41
C VAL A 43 -14.97 11.09 7.28
N GLY A 44 -14.81 11.10 8.61
CA GLY A 44 -15.87 11.41 9.55
C GLY A 44 -16.44 12.82 9.35
N LEU A 45 -15.57 13.82 9.14
CA LEU A 45 -16.01 15.20 8.85
C LEU A 45 -16.80 15.29 7.54
N ILE A 46 -16.36 14.61 6.48
CA ILE A 46 -17.07 14.59 5.20
C ILE A 46 -18.43 13.92 5.35
N LEU A 47 -18.52 12.78 6.03
CA LEU A 47 -19.77 12.07 6.25
C LEU A 47 -20.75 12.88 7.10
N LEU A 48 -20.29 13.47 8.20
CA LEU A 48 -21.11 14.35 9.03
C LEU A 48 -21.55 15.59 8.25
N GLY A 49 -20.67 16.15 7.43
CA GLY A 49 -20.99 17.29 6.57
C GLY A 49 -22.08 16.98 5.56
N ALA A 50 -21.94 15.85 4.86
CA ALA A 50 -22.93 15.37 3.89
C ALA A 50 -24.27 15.06 4.57
N ALA A 51 -24.26 14.39 5.73
CA ALA A 51 -25.46 14.09 6.49
C ALA A 51 -26.18 15.37 6.97
N ALA A 52 -25.43 16.35 7.51
CA ALA A 52 -25.98 17.62 7.95
C ALA A 52 -26.57 18.43 6.78
N ALA A 53 -25.88 18.46 5.63
CA ALA A 53 -26.39 19.12 4.44
C ALA A 53 -27.66 18.44 3.89
N GLY A 54 -27.66 17.11 3.81
CA GLY A 54 -28.83 16.33 3.42
C GLY A 54 -30.02 16.56 4.34
N LEU A 55 -29.79 16.60 5.66
CA LEU A 55 -30.82 16.93 6.65
C LEU A 55 -31.35 18.35 6.47
N GLY A 56 -30.47 19.32 6.20
CA GLY A 56 -30.88 20.70 5.91
C GLY A 56 -31.79 20.81 4.69
N ILE A 57 -31.51 20.04 3.63
CA ILE A 57 -32.37 19.96 2.43
C ILE A 57 -33.75 19.40 2.80
N VAL A 58 -33.81 18.29 3.54
CA VAL A 58 -35.09 17.67 3.96
C VAL A 58 -35.92 18.61 4.82
N LEU A 59 -35.28 19.35 5.72
CA LEU A 59 -35.95 20.29 6.63
C LEU A 59 -36.19 21.68 6.04
N ALA A 60 -35.78 21.93 4.78
CA ALA A 60 -35.74 23.26 4.17
C ALA A 60 -35.05 24.32 5.05
N ALA A 61 -34.04 23.91 5.83
CA ALA A 61 -33.28 24.77 6.72
C ALA A 61 -31.92 25.09 6.11
N TRP A 62 -31.56 26.36 6.02
CA TRP A 62 -30.32 26.79 5.38
C TRP A 62 -29.07 26.57 6.26
N TRP A 63 -29.21 26.67 7.58
CA TRP A 63 -28.07 26.62 8.49
C TRP A 63 -27.36 25.24 8.54
N PRO A 64 -28.03 24.07 8.49
CA PRO A 64 -27.36 22.77 8.44
C PRO A 64 -26.65 22.53 7.11
N ILE A 65 -27.14 23.15 6.03
CA ILE A 65 -26.50 23.10 4.70
C ILE A 65 -25.14 23.80 4.75
N ILE A 66 -25.10 25.01 5.34
CA ILE A 66 -23.84 25.75 5.51
C ILE A 66 -22.90 25.01 6.46
N ALA A 67 -23.39 24.56 7.61
CA ALA A 67 -22.58 23.80 8.57
C ALA A 67 -22.02 22.51 7.93
N GLY A 68 -22.85 21.81 7.16
CA GLY A 68 -22.46 20.61 6.44
C GLY A 68 -21.40 20.88 5.37
N GLY A 69 -21.54 21.97 4.62
CA GLY A 69 -20.54 22.42 3.66
C GLY A 69 -19.19 22.74 4.31
N VAL A 70 -19.19 23.44 5.46
CA VAL A 70 -17.96 23.76 6.20
C VAL A 70 -17.27 22.49 6.68
N LEU A 71 -18.02 21.52 7.23
CA LEU A 71 -17.48 20.22 7.64
C LEU A 71 -16.86 19.45 6.46
N ALA A 72 -17.55 19.41 5.31
CA ALA A 72 -17.06 18.75 4.12
C ALA A 72 -15.76 19.39 3.59
N VAL A 73 -15.69 20.73 3.57
CA VAL A 73 -14.48 21.46 3.17
C VAL A 73 -13.33 21.19 4.13
N ALA A 74 -13.57 21.21 5.45
CA ALA A 74 -12.55 20.88 6.44
C ALA A 74 -12.01 19.46 6.26
N GLY A 75 -12.89 18.48 6.04
CA GLY A 75 -12.48 17.10 5.76
C GLY A 75 -11.71 16.98 4.44
N ALA A 76 -12.10 17.69 3.38
CA ALA A 76 -11.37 17.70 2.11
C ALA A 76 -9.96 18.29 2.24
N VAL A 77 -9.78 19.34 3.05
CA VAL A 77 -8.46 19.90 3.36
C VAL A 77 -7.61 18.87 4.11
N LEU A 78 -8.17 18.17 5.09
CA LEU A 78 -7.46 17.09 5.77
C LEU A 78 -7.04 15.99 4.78
N CYS A 79 -7.93 15.54 3.89
CA CYS A 79 -7.58 14.56 2.86
C CYS A 79 -6.38 14.99 2.00
N ALA A 80 -6.31 16.26 1.64
CA ALA A 80 -5.21 16.81 0.84
C ALA A 80 -3.89 16.92 1.62
N VAL A 81 -3.94 17.30 2.90
CA VAL A 81 -2.74 17.45 3.74
C VAL A 81 -2.21 16.09 4.18
N ASP A 82 -3.11 15.16 4.48
CA ASP A 82 -2.77 13.82 4.96
C ASP A 82 -2.46 12.83 3.83
N ASP A 83 -2.63 13.23 2.57
CA ASP A 83 -2.46 12.34 1.41
C ASP A 83 -3.24 11.03 1.63
N ILE A 84 -4.55 11.17 1.88
CA ILE A 84 -5.41 10.07 2.33
C ILE A 84 -5.38 8.84 1.41
N PHE A 85 -4.99 9.01 0.14
CA PHE A 85 -4.85 7.91 -0.80
C PHE A 85 -3.63 7.02 -0.52
N THR A 86 -2.64 7.52 0.21
CA THR A 86 -1.53 6.70 0.75
C THR A 86 -1.93 5.89 1.97
N ASP A 87 -3.09 6.20 2.56
CA ASP A 87 -3.62 5.49 3.71
C ASP A 87 -4.51 4.29 3.35
N VAL A 88 -4.73 4.06 2.06
CA VAL A 88 -5.36 2.84 1.58
C VAL A 88 -4.37 1.70 1.76
N VAL A 89 -4.85 0.58 2.32
CA VAL A 89 -4.05 -0.62 2.56
C VAL A 89 -3.37 -1.05 1.27
N LEU A 90 -2.08 -0.78 1.20
CA LEU A 90 -1.18 -1.41 0.27
C LEU A 90 -0.65 -2.63 1.00
N ASP A 91 -0.80 -3.81 0.40
CA ASP A 91 -0.41 -5.05 1.06
C ASP A 91 0.99 -4.94 1.63
N ASP A 92 1.21 -5.49 2.83
CA ASP A 92 2.57 -5.60 3.36
C ASP A 92 3.52 -6.12 2.29
N PRO A 93 4.76 -5.61 2.20
CA PRO A 93 5.72 -6.06 1.20
C PRO A 93 5.80 -7.58 1.21
N ARG A 94 5.10 -8.23 0.27
CA ARG A 94 5.02 -9.68 0.26
C ARG A 94 6.37 -10.19 -0.18
N ARG A 95 6.94 -11.09 0.61
CA ARG A 95 8.10 -11.86 0.22
C ARG A 95 7.62 -13.02 -0.64
N GLU A 96 7.39 -12.73 -1.90
CA GLU A 96 7.09 -13.77 -2.88
C GLU A 96 8.38 -14.18 -3.60
N SER A 97 8.50 -15.47 -3.89
CA SER A 97 9.54 -15.96 -4.80
C SER A 97 9.35 -15.28 -6.14
N GLU A 98 10.41 -14.70 -6.69
CA GLU A 98 10.36 -14.18 -8.06
C GLU A 98 9.87 -15.30 -9.00
N GLU A 99 8.74 -15.09 -9.69
CA GLU A 99 8.23 -16.06 -10.65
C GLU A 99 9.32 -16.33 -11.70
N PRO A 100 9.64 -17.59 -12.04
CA PRO A 100 10.72 -17.90 -12.97
C PRO A 100 10.47 -17.26 -14.35
N HIS A 101 11.17 -16.17 -14.65
CA HIS A 101 10.99 -15.44 -15.91
C HIS A 101 12.31 -15.22 -16.65
N THR A 102 12.28 -15.40 -17.97
CA THR A 102 13.46 -15.38 -18.84
C THR A 102 13.76 -14.01 -19.43
N THR A 103 13.39 -12.94 -18.71
CA THR A 103 13.56 -11.58 -19.23
C THR A 103 15.06 -11.25 -19.37
N PRO A 104 15.44 -10.38 -20.34
CA PRO A 104 16.82 -9.93 -20.48
C PRO A 104 17.40 -9.33 -19.18
N LEU A 105 16.58 -8.60 -18.43
CA LEU A 105 16.99 -7.99 -17.16
C LEU A 105 17.31 -9.05 -16.09
N HIS A 106 16.51 -10.11 -16.00
CA HIS A 106 16.76 -11.22 -15.08
C HIS A 106 18.12 -11.89 -15.37
N ARG A 107 18.46 -12.09 -16.66
CA ARG A 107 19.76 -12.65 -17.07
C ARG A 107 20.94 -11.75 -16.71
N ILE A 108 20.79 -10.43 -16.88
CA ILE A 108 21.83 -9.47 -16.52
C ILE A 108 22.07 -9.49 -15.00
N LYS A 109 20.99 -9.40 -14.20
CA LYS A 109 21.08 -9.45 -12.73
C LYS A 109 21.72 -10.74 -12.22
N LYS A 110 21.39 -11.89 -12.83
CA LYS A 110 21.98 -13.19 -12.48
C LYS A 110 23.49 -13.20 -12.73
N ARG A 111 23.93 -12.73 -13.90
CA ARG A 111 25.36 -12.69 -14.26
C ARG A 111 26.16 -11.74 -13.36
N ASP A 112 25.63 -10.55 -13.07
CA ASP A 112 26.31 -9.58 -12.20
C ASP A 112 26.48 -10.13 -10.77
N ARG A 113 25.54 -10.95 -10.31
CA ARG A 113 25.61 -11.63 -9.01
C ARG A 113 26.64 -12.74 -8.98
N GLU A 114 26.68 -13.60 -9.99
CA GLU A 114 27.72 -14.64 -10.11
C GLU A 114 29.13 -14.02 -10.09
N ILE A 115 29.29 -12.86 -10.74
CA ILE A 115 30.55 -12.09 -10.71
C ILE A 115 30.84 -11.53 -9.31
N ALA A 116 29.83 -11.01 -8.60
CA ALA A 116 29.99 -10.48 -7.24
C ALA A 116 30.36 -11.58 -6.22
N GLU A 117 29.71 -12.75 -6.31
CA GLU A 117 29.98 -13.90 -5.44
C GLU A 117 31.36 -14.50 -5.70
N ALA A 118 31.77 -14.62 -6.97
CA ALA A 118 33.11 -15.06 -7.34
C ALA A 118 34.23 -14.09 -6.89
N ARG A 119 33.88 -12.88 -6.45
CA ARG A 119 34.81 -11.84 -5.99
C ARG A 119 34.90 -11.74 -4.46
N LEU A 120 34.02 -12.44 -3.73
CA LEU A 120 34.14 -12.57 -2.28
C LEU A 120 35.11 -13.73 -1.97
N PRO A 121 36.11 -13.53 -1.09
CA PRO A 121 37.14 -14.52 -0.79
C PRO A 121 36.61 -15.75 -0.04
#